data_AF-A0ABD3EH05-F1
#
_entry.id   AF-A0ABD3EH05-F1
#
_cell.length_a   1.000
_cell.length_b   1.000
_cell.length_c   1.000
_cell.angle_alpha   90.00
_cell.angle_beta   90.00
_cell.angle_gamma   90.00
#
_symmetry.space_group_name_H-M   'P 1'
#
loop_
_entity.id
_entity.type
_entity.pdbx_description
1 polymer ?
#
loop_
_entity_poly.entity_id
_entity_poly.type
_entity_poly.pdbx_seq_one_letter_code
_entity_poly.pdbx_strand_id
1 'polypeptide(L)'
;MDSTFINGVASAGVILRNSNGSIIYAFTATHHCLDPDSAEALAILDTCYTLQKLKIRNAILESDSLNAISFINGASSNIYWACDPVITQIKRIWNGWPCWQFKFKSRASNGAAHSLAK
;
A
#
# COMPACT_ATOMS: atom_id res chain seq x y z
N MET A 1 -4.94 -3.84 -0.19
CA MET A 1 -3.80 -4.40 0.56
C MET A 1 -4.05 -4.22 2.03
N ASP A 2 -3.32 -4.95 2.87
CA ASP A 2 -3.34 -4.81 4.33
C ASP A 2 -1.96 -5.19 4.88
N SER A 3 -1.57 -4.63 6.03
CA SER A 3 -0.33 -4.99 6.72
C SER A 3 -0.54 -5.23 8.21
N THR A 4 0.29 -6.10 8.76
CA THR A 4 0.37 -6.39 10.20
C THR A 4 1.76 -6.00 10.70
N PHE A 5 1.83 -5.41 11.89
CA PHE A 5 3.07 -5.03 12.54
C PHE A 5 3.20 -5.70 13.91
N ILE A 6 4.23 -6.53 14.09
CA ILE A 6 4.51 -7.24 15.35
C ILE A 6 6.01 -7.15 15.63
N ASN A 7 6.38 -6.62 16.79
CA ASN A 7 7.77 -6.59 17.30
C ASN A 7 8.82 -6.09 16.28
N GLY A 8 8.52 -5.01 15.56
CA GLY A 8 9.45 -4.43 14.57
C GLY A 8 9.45 -5.12 13.21
N VAL A 9 8.55 -6.07 13.00
CA VAL A 9 8.36 -6.78 11.72
C VAL A 9 7.00 -6.42 11.16
N ALA A 10 7.00 -5.90 9.93
CA ALA A 10 5.83 -5.70 9.10
C ALA A 10 5.64 -6.88 8.15
N SER A 11 4.42 -7.37 8.04
CA SER A 11 3.99 -8.36 7.05
C SER A 11 2.85 -7.79 6.24
N ALA A 12 2.97 -7.78 4.92
CA ALA A 12 1.98 -7.23 4.00
C ALA A 12 1.33 -8.33 3.16
N GLY A 13 0.02 -8.23 2.96
CA GLY A 13 -0.76 -9.06 2.04
C GLY A 13 -1.40 -8.21 0.94
N VAL A 14 -1.12 -8.56 -0.32
CA VAL A 14 -1.62 -7.82 -1.49
C VAL A 14 -2.34 -8.75 -2.45
N ILE A 15 -3.53 -8.33 -2.87
CA ILE A 15 -4.33 -9.00 -3.90
C ILE A 15 -4.61 -7.97 -5.00
N LEU A 16 -4.20 -8.28 -6.22
CA LEU A 16 -4.56 -7.53 -7.41
C LEU A 16 -5.74 -8.20 -8.09
N ARG A 17 -6.77 -7.40 -8.38
CA ARG A 17 -7.96 -7.82 -9.11
C ARG A 17 -8.10 -7.01 -10.38
N ASN A 18 -8.60 -7.64 -11.43
CA ASN A 18 -9.04 -6.92 -12.62
C ASN A 18 -10.42 -6.26 -12.37
N SER A 19 -10.93 -5.53 -13.37
CA SER A 19 -12.24 -4.86 -13.29
C SER A 19 -13.42 -5.79 -13.07
N ASN A 20 -13.29 -7.08 -13.40
CA ASN A 20 -14.31 -8.11 -13.19
C ASN A 20 -14.23 -8.73 -11.79
N GLY A 21 -13.32 -8.26 -10.94
CA GLY A 21 -13.09 -8.78 -9.60
C GLY A 21 -12.26 -10.07 -9.56
N SER A 22 -11.80 -10.60 -10.69
CA SER A 22 -10.95 -11.78 -10.75
C SER A 22 -9.55 -11.45 -10.23
N ILE A 23 -8.99 -12.32 -9.37
CA ILE A 23 -7.62 -12.19 -8.89
C ILE A 23 -6.68 -12.49 -10.06
N ILE A 24 -5.80 -11.54 -10.38
CA ILE A 24 -4.80 -11.67 -11.44
C ILE A 24 -3.38 -11.84 -10.88
N TYR A 25 -3.17 -11.43 -9.63
CA TYR A 25 -1.90 -11.55 -8.94
C TYR A 25 -2.12 -11.43 -7.44
N ALA A 26 -1.30 -12.12 -6.66
CA ALA A 26 -1.26 -11.97 -5.21
C ALA A 26 0.17 -12.17 -4.73
N PHE A 27 0.56 -11.44 -3.70
CA PHE A 27 1.86 -11.62 -3.08
C PHE A 27 1.84 -11.20 -1.62
N THR A 28 2.86 -11.65 -0.90
CA THR A 28 3.18 -11.20 0.45
C THR A 28 4.58 -10.58 0.47
N ALA A 29 4.80 -9.68 1.41
CA ALA A 29 6.11 -9.07 1.62
C ALA A 29 6.35 -8.86 3.12
N THR A 30 7.61 -8.86 3.53
CA THR A 30 8.00 -8.66 4.93
C THR A 30 9.11 -7.64 5.02
N HIS A 31 9.01 -6.73 6.00
CA HIS A 31 9.99 -5.68 6.23
C HIS A 31 10.27 -5.50 7.71
N HIS A 32 11.45 -4.98 8.04
CA HIS A 32 11.69 -4.41 9.35
C HIS A 32 11.31 -2.94 9.34
N CYS A 33 10.50 -2.50 10.30
CA CYS A 33 10.13 -1.10 10.46
C CYS A 33 9.93 -0.76 11.94
N LEU A 34 9.82 0.53 12.24
CA LEU A 34 9.73 1.02 13.61
C LEU A 34 8.29 1.21 14.09
N ASP A 35 7.35 1.34 13.16
CA ASP A 35 5.98 1.72 13.45
C ASP A 35 4.98 1.17 12.42
N PRO A 36 3.68 1.10 12.77
CA PRO A 36 2.62 0.61 11.88
C PRO A 36 2.36 1.48 10.64
N ASP A 37 2.54 2.81 10.71
CA ASP A 37 2.33 3.67 9.54
C ASP A 37 3.40 3.39 8.47
N SER A 38 4.65 3.12 8.89
CA SER A 38 5.72 2.65 8.03
C SER A 38 5.43 1.27 7.44
N ALA A 39 4.82 0.35 8.20
CA ALA A 39 4.42 -0.97 7.70
C ALA A 39 3.44 -0.85 6.53
N GLU A 40 2.41 -0.01 6.68
CA GLU A 40 1.42 0.26 5.64
C GLU A 40 2.04 0.94 4.42
N ALA A 41 2.90 1.94 4.62
CA ALA A 41 3.57 2.61 3.52
C ALA A 41 4.48 1.64 2.73
N LEU A 42 5.18 0.73 3.41
CA LEU A 42 6.01 -0.28 2.76
C LEU A 42 5.17 -1.26 1.92
N ALA A 43 4.02 -1.70 2.43
CA ALA A 43 3.08 -2.53 1.68
C ALA A 43 2.59 -1.84 0.38
N ILE A 44 2.32 -0.53 0.47
CA ILE A 44 1.94 0.28 -0.69
C ILE A 44 3.11 0.41 -1.67
N LEU A 45 4.33 0.63 -1.17
CA LEU A 45 5.52 0.74 -2.01
C LEU A 45 5.82 -0.56 -2.78
N ASP A 46 5.70 -1.72 -2.14
CA ASP A 46 5.85 -3.02 -2.81
C ASP A 46 4.79 -3.22 -3.90
N THR A 47 3.57 -2.75 -3.64
CA THR A 47 2.49 -2.77 -4.63
C THR A 47 2.83 -1.89 -5.83
N CYS A 48 3.36 -0.68 -5.60
CA CYS A 48 3.82 0.20 -6.67
C CYS A 48 4.90 -0.44 -7.53
N TYR A 49 5.93 -1.06 -6.92
CA TYR A 49 6.96 -1.78 -7.68
C TYR A 49 6.40 -2.96 -8.47
N THR A 50 5.45 -3.70 -7.88
CA THR A 50 4.80 -4.82 -8.55
C THR A 50 3.99 -4.36 -9.75
N LEU A 51 3.18 -3.31 -9.61
CA LEU A 51 2.43 -2.72 -10.72
C LEU A 51 3.34 -2.21 -11.84
N GLN A 52 4.45 -1.56 -11.49
CA GLN A 52 5.46 -1.10 -12.45
C GLN A 52 6.09 -2.28 -13.21
N LYS A 53 6.48 -3.35 -12.51
CA LYS A 53 7.03 -4.58 -13.10
C LYS A 53 6.03 -5.25 -14.05
N LEU A 54 4.76 -5.26 -13.68
CA LEU A 54 3.66 -5.80 -14.49
C LEU A 54 3.20 -4.84 -15.60
N LYS A 55 3.78 -3.63 -15.69
CA LYS A 55 3.43 -2.58 -16.64
C LYS A 55 1.95 -2.18 -16.59
N ILE A 56 1.33 -2.23 -15.41
CA ILE A 56 -0.09 -1.89 -15.22
C ILE A 56 -0.24 -0.36 -15.19
N ARG A 57 -0.87 0.19 -16.23
CA ARG A 57 -1.04 1.65 -16.40
C ARG A 57 -2.16 2.25 -15.55
N ASN A 58 -3.26 1.51 -15.38
CA ASN A 58 -4.44 1.98 -14.67
C ASN A 58 -4.64 1.12 -13.42
N ALA A 59 -4.54 1.72 -12.23
CA ALA A 59 -4.65 0.99 -10.98
C ALA A 59 -5.33 1.85 -9.91
N ILE A 60 -6.15 1.20 -9.07
CA ILE A 60 -6.66 1.79 -7.84
C ILE A 60 -6.03 0.99 -6.70
N LEU A 61 -5.18 1.66 -5.92
CA LEU A 61 -4.53 1.11 -4.76
C LEU A 61 -5.38 1.44 -3.53
N GLU A 62 -5.95 0.39 -2.92
CA GLU A 62 -6.81 0.51 -1.73
C GLU A 62 -6.06 0.02 -0.48
N SER A 63 -6.00 0.84 0.56
CA SER A 63 -5.53 0.49 1.92
C SER A 63 -6.54 1.01 2.95
N ASP A 64 -6.59 0.36 4.11
CA ASP A 64 -7.38 0.76 5.26
C ASP A 64 -6.62 1.69 6.23
N SER A 65 -5.39 2.08 5.88
CA SER A 65 -4.64 3.10 6.59
C SER A 65 -4.96 4.50 6.06
N LEU A 66 -5.83 5.20 6.79
CA LEU A 66 -6.17 6.59 6.45
C LEU A 66 -4.92 7.49 6.47
N ASN A 67 -4.01 7.25 7.41
CA ASN A 67 -2.75 7.99 7.52
C ASN A 67 -1.89 7.83 6.27
N ALA A 68 -1.58 6.59 5.88
CA ALA A 68 -0.73 6.30 4.73
C ALA A 68 -1.32 6.92 3.44
N ILE A 69 -2.62 6.73 3.21
CA ILE A 69 -3.32 7.32 2.06
C ILE A 69 -3.28 8.85 2.09
N SER A 70 -3.48 9.47 3.27
CA SER A 70 -3.47 10.93 3.41
C SER A 70 -2.08 11.52 3.18
N PHE A 71 -1.02 10.86 3.66
CA PHE A 71 0.37 11.28 3.43
C PHE A 71 0.77 11.18 1.95
N ILE A 72 0.38 10.09 1.27
CA ILE A 72 0.62 9.89 -0.17
C ILE A 72 -0.11 10.95 -0.99
N ASN A 73 -1.39 11.18 -0.70
CA ASN A 73 -2.20 12.17 -1.43
C ASN A 73 -1.84 13.63 -1.08
N GLY A 74 -0.96 13.86 -0.10
CA GLY A 74 -0.56 15.20 0.34
C GLY A 74 -1.63 15.96 1.13
N ALA A 75 -2.63 15.26 1.67
CA ALA A 75 -3.71 15.84 2.45
C ALA A 75 -3.34 16.13 3.91
N SER A 76 -2.23 15.57 4.39
CA SER A 76 -1.70 15.84 5.74
C SER A 76 -0.28 16.40 5.65
N SER A 77 -0.04 17.48 6.38
CA SER A 77 1.26 18.15 6.50
C SER A 77 2.16 17.57 7.60
N ASN A 78 1.58 16.77 8.51
CA ASN A 78 2.31 16.20 9.65
C ASN A 78 2.64 14.72 9.38
N ILE A 79 3.52 14.50 8.42
CA ILE A 79 4.03 13.16 8.10
C ILE A 79 4.99 12.74 9.22
N TYR A 80 4.80 11.53 9.77
CA TYR A 80 5.77 10.96 10.69
C TYR A 80 7.11 10.78 9.98
N TRP A 81 8.17 11.36 10.53
CA TRP A 81 9.52 11.39 9.94
C TRP A 81 10.05 10.00 9.56
N ALA A 82 9.67 8.95 10.29
CA ALA A 82 10.07 7.57 10.02
C ALA A 82 9.48 7.03 8.71
N CYS A 83 8.30 7.50 8.33
CA CYS A 83 7.57 7.06 7.14
C CYS A 83 7.85 7.96 5.92
N ASP A 84 8.32 9.19 6.12
CA ASP A 84 8.56 10.18 5.05
C ASP A 84 9.44 9.68 3.88
N PRO A 85 10.55 8.94 4.10
CA PRO A 85 11.34 8.41 2.99
C PRO A 85 10.55 7.44 2.09
N VAL A 86 9.71 6.61 2.70
CA VAL A 86 8.86 5.63 1.99
C VAL A 86 7.78 6.36 1.21
N ILE A 87 7.11 7.34 1.82
CA ILE A 87 6.09 8.18 1.17
C ILE A 87 6.67 8.94 -0.02
N THR A 88 7.87 9.52 0.14
CA THR A 88 8.57 10.22 -0.93
C THR A 88 8.86 9.29 -2.10
N GLN A 89 9.29 8.05 -1.83
CA GLN A 89 9.53 7.07 -2.88
C GLN A 89 8.25 6.66 -3.62
N ILE A 90 7.13 6.47 -2.89
CA ILE A 90 5.82 6.19 -3.50
C ILE A 90 5.43 7.33 -4.45
N LYS A 91 5.54 8.59 -4.00
CA LYS A 91 5.21 9.77 -4.83
C LYS A 91 6.08 9.85 -6.08
N ARG A 92 7.37 9.54 -5.98
CA ARG A 92 8.28 9.49 -7.14
C ARG A 92 7.82 8.47 -8.18
N ILE A 93 7.44 7.26 -7.74
CA ILE A 93 6.89 6.25 -8.67
C ILE A 93 5.58 6.75 -9.26
N TRP A 94 4.68 7.26 -8.43
CA TRP A 94 3.35 7.73 -8.85
C TRP A 94 3.42 8.82 -9.93
N ASN A 95 4.39 9.74 -9.85
CA ASN A 95 4.60 10.75 -10.89
C ASN A 95 4.86 10.16 -12.29
N GLY A 96 5.37 8.92 -12.39
CA GLY A 96 5.51 8.19 -13.65
C GLY A 96 4.26 7.45 -14.11
N TRP A 97 3.22 7.37 -13.27
CA TRP A 97 1.99 6.61 -13.49
C TRP A 97 0.75 7.45 -13.14
N PRO A 98 0.40 8.46 -13.96
CA PRO A 98 -0.62 9.46 -13.63
C PRO A 98 -2.04 8.89 -13.50
N CYS A 99 -2.30 7.68 -14.02
CA CYS A 99 -3.59 7.01 -13.92
C CYS A 99 -3.73 6.13 -12.67
N TRP A 100 -2.73 6.09 -11.79
CA TRP A 100 -2.85 5.43 -10.49
C TRP A 100 -3.58 6.33 -9.50
N GLN A 101 -4.42 5.71 -8.66
CA GLN A 101 -5.17 6.38 -7.60
C GLN A 101 -4.94 5.65 -6.28
N PHE A 102 -4.76 6.42 -5.20
CA PHE A 102 -4.65 5.90 -3.83
C PHE A 102 -5.92 6.22 -3.06
N LYS A 103 -6.64 5.19 -2.60
CA LYS A 103 -7.94 5.32 -1.94
C LYS A 103 -7.94 4.63 -0.58
N PHE A 104 -8.50 5.34 0.39
CA PHE A 104 -8.83 4.75 1.68
C PHE A 104 -10.08 3.88 1.56
N LYS A 105 -10.06 2.70 2.18
CA LYS A 105 -11.21 1.79 2.26
C LYS A 105 -11.32 1.21 3.66
N SER A 106 -12.49 1.34 4.29
CA SER A 106 -12.65 0.83 5.66
C SER A 106 -12.50 -0.70 5.73
N ARG A 107 -11.93 -1.20 6.84
CA ARG A 107 -11.66 -2.63 7.10
C ARG A 107 -12.84 -3.56 6.84
N ALA A 108 -14.07 -3.09 7.03
CA ALA A 108 -15.29 -3.85 6.79
C ALA A 108 -15.42 -4.37 5.34
N SER A 109 -14.72 -3.76 4.37
CA SER A 109 -14.72 -4.17 2.96
C SER A 109 -13.45 -4.92 2.51
N ASN A 110 -12.46 -5.18 3.39
CA ASN A 110 -11.13 -5.66 3.00
C ASN A 110 -10.74 -7.05 3.57
N GLY A 111 -11.72 -7.85 4.01
CA GLY A 111 -11.48 -9.11 4.74
C GLY A 111 -10.59 -10.15 4.04
N ALA A 112 -10.55 -10.14 2.69
CA ALA A 112 -9.69 -11.05 1.92
C ALA A 112 -8.19 -10.70 2.02
N ALA A 113 -7.83 -9.40 2.03
CA ALA A 113 -6.44 -8.99 2.21
C ALA A 113 -5.98 -9.18 3.66
N HIS A 114 -6.86 -8.89 4.63
CA HIS A 114 -6.57 -9.10 6.05
C HIS A 114 -6.30 -10.57 6.39
N SER A 115 -7.01 -11.50 5.75
CA SER A 115 -6.76 -12.94 5.92
C SER A 115 -5.41 -13.40 5.36
N LEU A 116 -4.86 -12.66 4.38
CA LEU A 116 -3.57 -12.96 3.76
C LEU A 116 -2.38 -12.32 4.52
N ALA A 117 -2.64 -11.29 5.32
CA ALA A 117 -1.63 -10.57 6.09
C ALA A 117 -1.36 -11.15 7.49
N LYS A 118 -2.19 -12.11 7.95
CA LYS A 118 -1.97 -12.90 9.17
C LYS A 118 -0.98 -14.04 8.92
#